data_AF-A0A7K1GW39-F1
#
_entry.id   AF-A0A7K1GW39-F1
#
_cell.length_a   1.000
_cell.length_b   1.000
_cell.length_c   1.000
_cell.angle_alpha   90.00
_cell.angle_beta   90.00
_cell.angle_gamma   90.00
#
_symmetry.space_group_name_H-M   'P 1'
#
loop_
_entity.id
_entity.type
_entity.pdbx_description
1 polymer ?
#
loop_
_entity_poly.entity_id
_entity_poly.type
_entity_poly.pdbx_seq_one_letter_code
_entity_poly.pdbx_strand_id
1 'polypeptide(L)'
;MTKNSIRQTVALGKRSTLELFRQPALVLPSMIFPLFFSFLGNSSFGKTTSLPGFPKVSSYLQFQLAGTIVQGVLFGSVTGAAALATDIENGFFDRLLASPTS
;
A
#
# COMPACT_ATOMS: atom_id res chain seq x y z
N MET A 1 7.68 -19.72 -18.86
CA MET A 1 6.28 -19.31 -18.61
C MET A 1 5.50 -19.43 -19.91
N THR A 2 4.45 -20.27 -19.94
CA THR A 2 3.55 -20.38 -21.10
C THR A 2 2.66 -19.13 -21.17
N LYS A 3 2.22 -18.72 -22.38
CA LYS A 3 1.34 -17.54 -22.57
C LYS A 3 0.08 -17.56 -21.69
N ASN A 4 -0.39 -18.76 -21.30
CA ASN A 4 -1.56 -18.94 -20.45
C ASN A 4 -1.31 -18.52 -19.00
N SER A 5 -0.14 -18.83 -18.42
CA SER A 5 0.19 -18.46 -17.03
C SER A 5 0.22 -16.95 -16.85
N ILE A 6 0.77 -16.21 -17.81
CA ILE A 6 0.79 -14.73 -17.76
C ILE A 6 -0.64 -14.17 -17.77
N ARG A 7 -1.52 -14.68 -18.65
CA ARG A 7 -2.92 -14.25 -18.70
C ARG A 7 -3.66 -14.54 -17.39
N GLN A 8 -3.39 -15.68 -16.77
CA GLN A 8 -3.99 -16.08 -15.49
C GLN A 8 -3.51 -15.19 -14.34
N THR A 9 -2.21 -14.95 -14.22
CA THR A 9 -1.65 -14.03 -13.22
C THR A 9 -2.23 -12.63 -13.36
N VAL A 10 -2.34 -12.11 -14.59
CA VAL A 10 -2.95 -10.79 -14.85
C VAL A 10 -4.44 -10.78 -14.47
N ALA A 11 -5.19 -11.85 -14.78
CA ALA A 11 -6.61 -11.95 -14.43
C ALA A 11 -6.83 -11.96 -12.90
N LEU A 12 -6.02 -12.75 -12.18
CA LEU A 12 -6.05 -12.80 -10.71
C LEU A 12 -5.63 -11.46 -10.09
N GLY A 13 -4.57 -10.83 -10.60
CA GLY A 13 -4.13 -9.51 -10.16
C GLY A 13 -5.19 -8.43 -10.38
N LYS A 14 -5.87 -8.46 -11.54
CA LYS A 14 -6.99 -7.57 -11.84
C LYS A 14 -8.17 -7.78 -10.89
N ARG A 15 -8.53 -9.03 -10.55
CA ARG A 15 -9.57 -9.34 -9.55
C ARG A 15 -9.22 -8.69 -8.21
N SER A 16 -8.04 -9.00 -7.67
CA SER A 16 -7.58 -8.51 -6.36
C SER A 16 -7.56 -6.97 -6.31
N THR A 17 -7.07 -6.34 -7.37
CA THR A 17 -7.04 -4.86 -7.47
C THR A 17 -8.45 -4.26 -7.52
N LEU A 18 -9.39 -4.87 -8.26
CA LEU A 18 -10.78 -4.41 -8.32
C LEU A 18 -11.51 -4.56 -6.98
N GLU A 19 -11.20 -5.59 -6.19
CA GLU A 19 -11.76 -5.75 -4.85
C GLU A 19 -11.37 -4.61 -3.92
N LEU A 20 -10.10 -4.17 -3.97
CA LEU A 20 -9.62 -2.98 -3.25
C LEU A 20 -10.40 -1.72 -3.66
N PHE A 21 -10.64 -1.51 -4.96
CA PHE A 21 -11.40 -0.36 -5.45
C PHE A 21 -12.89 -0.38 -5.07
N ARG A 22 -13.49 -1.57 -4.95
CA ARG A 22 -14.90 -1.72 -4.53
C ARG A 22 -15.11 -1.50 -3.04
N GLN A 23 -14.04 -1.60 -2.25
CA GLN A 23 -14.08 -1.45 -0.80
C GLN A 23 -13.17 -0.28 -0.36
N PRO A 24 -13.51 0.97 -0.76
CA PRO A 24 -12.66 2.12 -0.50
C PRO A 24 -12.40 2.34 1.00
N ALA A 25 -13.32 1.91 1.88
CA ALA A 25 -13.15 1.97 3.33
C ALA A 25 -11.92 1.18 3.84
N LEU A 26 -11.46 0.15 3.12
CA LEU A 26 -10.26 -0.62 3.49
C LEU A 26 -8.95 0.07 3.12
N VAL A 27 -8.98 0.96 2.12
CA VAL A 27 -7.78 1.58 1.53
C VAL A 27 -7.64 3.05 1.96
N LEU A 28 -8.75 3.76 2.11
CA LEU A 28 -8.77 5.19 2.48
C LEU A 28 -7.96 5.48 3.75
N PRO A 29 -8.12 4.74 4.87
CA PRO A 29 -7.34 5.00 6.08
C PRO A 29 -5.83 4.86 5.84
N SER A 30 -5.42 3.81 5.10
CA SER A 30 -4.02 3.53 4.79
C SER A 30 -3.35 4.63 3.95
N MET A 31 -4.12 5.41 3.18
CA MET A 31 -3.60 6.56 2.42
C MET A 31 -3.74 7.89 3.18
N ILE A 32 -4.86 8.11 3.87
CA ILE A 32 -5.12 9.38 4.54
C ILE A 32 -4.21 9.56 5.75
N PHE A 33 -3.99 8.52 6.56
CA PHE A 33 -3.18 8.65 7.78
C PHE A 33 -1.73 9.06 7.50
N PRO A 34 -0.98 8.43 6.56
CA PRO A 34 0.37 8.87 6.23
C PRO A 34 0.44 10.31 5.72
N LEU A 35 -0.51 10.72 4.88
CA LEU A 35 -0.57 12.08 4.36
C LEU A 35 -0.86 13.09 5.46
N PHE A 36 -1.78 12.77 6.38
CA PHE A 36 -2.08 13.59 7.53
C PHE A 36 -0.86 13.76 8.44
N PHE A 37 -0.18 12.66 8.80
CA PHE A 37 1.03 12.72 9.61
C PHE A 37 2.18 13.44 8.91
N SER A 38 2.28 13.33 7.58
CA SER A 38 3.24 14.10 6.80
C SER A 38 2.97 15.59 6.87
N PHE A 39 1.72 16.01 6.66
CA PHE A 39 1.35 17.42 6.78
C PHE A 39 1.60 17.95 8.19
N LEU A 40 1.18 17.19 9.21
CA LEU A 40 1.40 17.50 10.61
C LEU A 40 2.89 17.64 10.92
N GLY A 41 3.72 16.67 10.53
CA GLY A 41 5.16 16.69 10.75
C GLY A 41 5.82 17.90 10.07
N ASN A 42 5.42 18.24 8.84
CA ASN A 42 5.94 19.43 8.16
C ASN A 42 5.57 20.73 8.89
N SER A 43 4.33 20.83 9.39
CA SER A 43 3.89 22.00 10.15
C SER A 43 4.57 22.11 11.51
N SER A 44 4.72 20.99 12.23
CA SER A 44 5.29 20.96 13.58
C SER A 44 6.80 21.18 13.59
N PHE A 45 7.52 20.61 12.61
CA PHE A 45 8.98 20.64 12.55
C PHE A 45 9.53 21.55 11.45
N GLY A 46 8.69 22.37 10.81
CA GLY A 46 9.11 23.28 9.75
C GLY A 46 10.24 24.24 10.16
N LYS A 47 10.27 24.69 11.43
CA LYS A 47 11.36 25.56 11.94
C LYS A 47 12.69 24.83 12.10
N THR A 48 12.68 23.50 12.15
CA THR A 48 13.89 22.68 12.32
C THR A 48 14.82 22.79 11.10
N THR A 49 14.31 23.16 9.93
CA THR A 49 15.13 23.35 8.72
C THR A 49 16.16 24.46 8.86
N SER A 50 15.97 25.38 9.81
CA SER A 50 16.90 26.49 10.08
C SER A 50 18.00 26.15 11.09
N LEU A 51 18.01 24.94 11.66
CA LEU A 51 19.03 24.55 12.65
C LEU A 51 20.40 24.33 11.99
N PRO A 52 21.49 24.74 12.66
CA PRO A 52 22.84 24.44 12.20
C PRO A 52 23.05 22.91 12.16
N GLY A 53 23.48 22.40 11.00
CA GLY A 53 23.69 20.97 10.76
C GLY A 53 22.49 20.22 10.15
N PHE A 54 21.33 20.85 9.99
CA PHE A 54 20.21 20.25 9.28
C PHE A 54 20.48 20.18 7.76
N PRO A 55 20.06 19.11 7.05
CA PRO A 55 20.20 19.01 5.60
C PRO A 55 19.59 20.23 4.88
N LYS A 56 20.25 20.68 3.80
CA LYS A 56 19.74 21.78 2.96
C LYS A 56 18.53 21.29 2.15
N VAL A 57 17.33 21.47 2.71
CA VAL A 57 16.05 21.14 2.08
C VAL A 57 15.13 22.36 2.09
N SER A 58 14.19 22.43 1.14
CA SER A 58 13.24 23.56 1.04
C SER A 58 12.15 23.52 2.10
N SER A 59 11.86 22.34 2.65
CA SER A 59 10.83 22.12 3.66
C SER A 59 11.15 20.86 4.48
N TYR A 60 10.59 20.77 5.69
CA TYR A 60 10.69 19.55 6.49
C TYR A 60 10.01 18.36 5.80
N LEU A 61 8.98 18.62 4.96
CA LEU A 61 8.35 17.61 4.12
C LEU A 61 9.36 16.88 3.24
N GLN A 62 10.27 17.60 2.58
CA GLN A 62 11.28 16.99 1.71
C GLN A 62 12.21 16.04 2.48
N PHE A 63 12.50 16.37 3.74
CA PHE A 63 13.29 15.52 4.62
C PHE A 63 12.54 14.25 5.04
N GLN A 64 11.27 14.37 5.46
CA GLN A 64 10.49 13.23 5.96
C GLN A 64 9.79 12.40 4.87
N LEU A 65 9.81 12.84 3.60
CA LEU A 65 9.04 12.25 2.51
C LEU A 65 9.26 10.73 2.39
N ALA A 66 10.50 10.28 2.49
CA ALA A 66 10.83 8.85 2.46
C ALA A 66 10.12 8.08 3.58
N GLY A 67 10.07 8.64 4.80
CA GLY A 67 9.34 8.06 5.92
C GLY A 67 7.83 8.00 5.69
N THR A 68 7.24 9.05 5.11
CA THR A 68 5.83 9.06 4.72
C THR A 68 5.51 7.96 3.70
N ILE A 69 6.36 7.77 2.68
CA ILE A 69 6.18 6.73 1.67
C ILE A 69 6.27 5.34 2.30
N VAL A 70 7.29 5.10 3.13
CA VAL A 70 7.45 3.82 3.84
C VAL A 70 6.24 3.52 4.72
N GLN A 71 5.73 4.53 5.45
CA GLN A 71 4.53 4.36 6.27
C GLN A 71 3.29 3.99 5.42
N GLY A 72 3.10 4.63 4.26
CA GLY A 72 2.02 4.27 3.34
C GLY A 72 2.14 2.84 2.80
N VAL A 73 3.35 2.41 2.43
CA VAL A 73 3.62 1.02 2.02
C VAL A 73 3.32 0.04 3.14
N LEU A 74 3.69 0.35 4.38
CA LEU A 74 3.43 -0.51 5.54
C LEU A 74 1.93 -0.70 5.76
N PHE A 75 1.14 0.38 5.77
CA PHE A 75 -0.32 0.26 5.93
C PHE A 75 -0.98 -0.49 4.76
N GLY A 76 -0.59 -0.19 3.52
CA GLY A 76 -1.11 -0.91 2.35
C GLY A 76 -0.77 -2.39 2.35
N SER A 77 0.43 -2.76 2.82
CA SER A 77 0.88 -4.15 2.93
C SER A 77 0.06 -4.94 3.94
N VAL A 78 -0.30 -4.33 5.07
CA VAL A 78 -1.17 -4.97 6.09
C VAL A 78 -2.56 -5.25 5.51
N THR A 79 -3.16 -4.29 4.80
CA THR A 79 -4.45 -4.49 4.14
C THR A 79 -4.39 -5.59 3.08
N GLY A 80 -3.34 -5.60 2.25
CA GLY A 80 -3.14 -6.64 1.22
C GLY A 80 -2.91 -8.03 1.82
N ALA A 81 -2.14 -8.12 2.90
CA ALA A 81 -1.91 -9.38 3.62
C ALA A 81 -3.19 -9.93 4.25
N ALA A 82 -4.02 -9.06 4.82
CA ALA A 82 -5.33 -9.45 5.36
C ALA A 82 -6.26 -9.98 4.25
N ALA A 83 -6.33 -9.29 3.10
CA ALA A 83 -7.12 -9.75 1.96
C ALA A 83 -6.65 -11.12 1.44
N LEU A 84 -5.32 -11.34 1.36
CA LEU A 84 -4.75 -12.63 1.00
C LEU A 84 -5.12 -13.72 2.01
N ALA A 85 -5.03 -13.43 3.32
CA ALA A 85 -5.41 -14.35 4.37
C ALA A 85 -6.90 -14.73 4.26
N THR A 86 -7.78 -13.76 3.99
CA THR A 86 -9.21 -14.01 3.74
C THR A 86 -9.45 -14.90 2.53
N ASP A 87 -8.69 -14.74 1.44
CA ASP A 87 -8.78 -15.64 0.28
C ASP A 87 -8.37 -17.08 0.64
N ILE A 88 -7.37 -17.26 1.52
CA ILE A 88 -6.97 -18.57 2.06
C ILE A 88 -8.08 -19.15 2.94
N GLU A 89 -8.57 -18.39 3.92
CA GLU A 89 -9.61 -18.83 4.87
C GLU A 89 -10.92 -19.22 4.17
N ASN A 90 -11.28 -18.50 3.11
CA ASN A 90 -12.47 -18.80 2.32
C ASN A 90 -12.27 -19.96 1.34
N GLY A 91 -11.11 -20.61 1.30
CA GLY A 91 -10.83 -21.71 0.38
C GLY A 91 -10.84 -21.31 -1.09
N PHE A 92 -10.49 -20.05 -1.41
CA PHE A 92 -10.35 -19.61 -2.81
C PHE A 92 -9.24 -20.40 -3.51
N PHE A 93 -8.11 -20.60 -2.84
CA PHE A 93 -6.96 -21.35 -3.38
C PHE A 93 -7.30 -22.82 -3.62
N ASP A 94 -8.02 -23.47 -2.71
CA ASP A 94 -8.44 -24.87 -2.88
C ASP A 94 -9.35 -25.04 -4.10
N ARG A 95 -10.29 -24.12 -4.30
CA ARG A 95 -11.16 -24.09 -5.48
C ARG A 95 -10.38 -23.81 -6.77
N LEU A 96 -9.35 -22.98 -6.71
CA LEU A 96 -8.48 -22.70 -7.84
C LEU A 96 -7.69 -23.95 -8.26
N LEU A 97 -7.12 -24.67 -7.28
CA LEU A 97 -6.36 -25.92 -7.49
C LEU A 97 -7.23 -27.08 -8.00
N ALA A 98 -8.50 -27.13 -7.61
CA ALA A 98 -9.45 -28.14 -8.10
C ALA A 98 -10.02 -27.80 -9.49
N SER A 99 -9.81 -26.58 -10.00
CA SER A 99 -10.35 -26.16 -11.28
C SER A 99 -9.56 -26.77 -12.46
N PRO A 100 -10.20 -27.12 -13.59
CA PRO A 100 -9.50 -27.67 -14.75
C PRO A 100 -8.59 -26.66 -15.46
N THR A 101 -8.50 -25.44 -14.93
CA THR A 101 -7.70 -24.34 -15.47
C THR A 101 -6.36 -24.14 -14.74
N SER A 102 -6.10 -24.82 -13.62
CA SER A 102 -4.83 -24.76 -12.89
C SER A 102 -3.73 -25.60 -13.52
#